data_AF-A0A661B2S2-F1
#
_entry.id   AF-A0A661B2S2-F1
#
_cell.length_a   1.000
_cell.length_b   1.000
_cell.length_c   1.000
_cell.angle_alpha   90.00
_cell.angle_beta   90.00
_cell.angle_gamma   90.00
#
_symmetry.space_group_name_H-M   'P 1'
#
loop_
_entity.id
_entity.type
_entity.pdbx_description
1 polymer ?
#
loop_
_entity_poly.entity_id
_entity_poly.type
_entity_poly.pdbx_seq_one_letter_code
_entity_poly.pdbx_strand_id
1 'polypeptide(L)' 'MPNSYNAVIKQDADWWIGWIEEVPGVNCQEHTREELLETLRVTLKEALEFSRREAMDAAVTDYEEELVTV' A
#
# COMPACT_ATOMS: atom_id res chain seq x y z
N MET A 1 2.02 14.26 5.89
CA MET A 1 0.63 14.01 5.45
C MET A 1 0.69 13.31 4.09
N PRO A 2 -0.22 12.37 3.76
CA PRO A 2 -1.24 11.78 4.61
C PRO A 2 -0.99 10.28 4.87
N ASN A 3 -1.26 9.79 6.08
CA ASN A 3 -1.44 8.35 6.36
C ASN A 3 -2.79 7.86 5.81
N SER A 4 -3.20 8.39 4.67
CA SER A 4 -4.48 8.12 4.04
C SER A 4 -4.20 7.89 2.58
N TYR A 5 -4.66 6.74 2.12
CA TYR A 5 -4.47 6.22 0.78
C TYR A 5 -5.86 5.93 0.22
N ASN A 6 -6.02 6.10 -1.08
CA ASN A 6 -7.30 5.85 -1.74
C ASN A 6 -7.34 4.40 -2.22
N ALA A 7 -8.38 3.69 -1.79
CA ALA A 7 -8.66 2.36 -2.29
C ALA A 7 -9.73 2.44 -3.39
N VAL A 8 -9.38 2.01 -4.60
CA VAL A 8 -10.39 1.67 -5.62
C VAL A 8 -10.93 0.29 -5.26
N ILE A 9 -12.25 0.16 -5.18
CA ILE A 9 -12.92 -1.08 -4.80
C ILE A 9 -13.96 -1.43 -5.85
N LYS A 10 -13.96 -2.69 -6.30
CA LYS A 10 -14.95 -3.27 -7.21
C LYS A 10 -15.51 -4.54 -6.58
N GLN A 11 -16.83 -4.71 -6.66
CA GLN A 11 -17.46 -6.02 -6.44
C GLN A 11 -17.66 -6.71 -7.80
N ASP A 12 -17.21 -7.95 -7.92
CA ASP A 12 -17.31 -8.79 -9.11
C ASP A 12 -17.80 -10.19 -8.73
N ALA A 13 -19.07 -10.49 -9.06
CA ALA A 13 -19.79 -11.65 -8.55
C ALA A 13 -19.68 -11.76 -7.00
N ASP A 14 -19.13 -12.86 -6.51
CA ASP A 14 -18.96 -13.16 -5.08
C ASP A 14 -17.63 -12.67 -4.50
N TRP A 15 -16.91 -11.81 -5.22
CA TRP A 15 -15.61 -11.28 -4.83
C TRP A 15 -15.61 -9.76 -4.71
N TRP A 16 -14.88 -9.27 -3.73
CA TRP A 16 -14.46 -7.89 -3.58
C TRP A 16 -13.00 -7.80 -4.00
N ILE A 17 -12.69 -6.90 -4.94
CA ILE A 17 -11.35 -6.68 -5.47
C ILE A 17 -11.00 -5.22 -5.21
N GLY A 18 -9.77 -4.96 -4.74
CA GLY A 18 -9.33 -3.59 -4.50
C GLY A 18 -7.86 -3.34 -4.79
N TRP A 19 -7.56 -2.07 -5.00
CA TRP A 19 -6.24 -1.53 -5.34
C TRP A 19 -5.99 -0.26 -4.53
N ILE A 20 -4.74 -0.02 -4.11
CA ILE A 20 -4.34 1.28 -3.58
C ILE A 20 -3.85 2.15 -4.73
N GLU A 21 -4.52 3.28 -4.97
CA GLU A 21 -4.27 4.15 -6.13
C GLU A 21 -2.83 4.65 -6.19
N GLU A 22 -2.27 5.01 -5.03
CA GLU A 22 -0.95 5.63 -4.93
C GLU A 22 0.20 4.61 -4.91
N VAL A 23 -0.08 3.32 -4.71
CA VAL A 23 0.95 2.28 -4.52
C VAL A 23 0.75 1.14 -5.52
N PRO A 24 1.44 1.18 -6.67
CA PRO A 24 1.38 0.12 -7.66
C PRO A 24 1.69 -1.25 -7.07
N GLY A 25 0.92 -2.27 -7.46
CA GLY A 25 1.11 -3.64 -7.00
C GLY A 25 0.44 -3.98 -5.66
N VAL A 26 -0.05 -2.99 -4.90
CA VAL A 26 -0.88 -3.26 -3.72
C VAL A 26 -2.32 -3.47 -4.16
N ASN A 27 -2.70 -4.75 -4.28
CA ASN A 27 -4.05 -5.18 -4.57
C ASN A 27 -4.39 -6.46 -3.80
N CYS A 28 -5.67 -6.63 -3.51
CA CYS A 28 -6.19 -7.80 -2.80
C CYS A 28 -7.56 -8.18 -3.35
N GLN A 29 -7.97 -9.43 -3.09
CA GLN A 29 -9.34 -9.88 -3.33
C GLN A 29 -9.82 -10.69 -2.13
N GLU A 30 -11.07 -10.47 -1.71
CA GLU A 30 -11.68 -11.16 -0.56
C GLU A 30 -13.17 -11.41 -0.81
N HIS A 31 -13.81 -12.23 0.01
CA HIS A 31 -15.24 -12.53 -0.11
C HIS A 31 -16.15 -11.45 0.49
N THR A 32 -15.64 -10.64 1.41
CA THR A 32 -16.36 -9.52 2.00
C THR A 32 -15.61 -8.20 1.82
N ARG A 33 -16.34 -7.09 1.86
CA ARG A 33 -15.74 -5.75 1.76
C ARG A 33 -14.87 -5.44 2.97
N GLU A 34 -15.27 -5.89 4.15
CA GLU A 34 -14.57 -5.71 5.41
C GLU A 34 -13.22 -6.44 5.39
N GLU A 35 -13.20 -7.71 4.96
CA GLU A 35 -11.97 -8.47 4.77
C GLU A 35 -11.08 -7.80 3.73
N LEU A 36 -11.62 -7.39 2.58
CA LEU A 36 -10.84 -6.70 1.55
C LEU A 36 -10.12 -5.47 2.12
N LEU A 37 -10.84 -4.65 2.88
CA LEU A 37 -10.26 -3.45 3.49
C LEU A 37 -9.18 -3.79 4.51
N GLU A 38 -9.34 -4.87 5.27
CA GLU A 38 -8.33 -5.30 6.22
C GLU A 38 -7.08 -5.83 5.52
N THR A 39 -7.24 -6.72 4.54
CA THR A 39 -6.11 -7.26 3.76
C THR A 39 -5.37 -6.13 3.04
N LEU A 40 -6.08 -5.18 2.42
CA LEU A 40 -5.46 -4.01 1.79
C LEU A 40 -4.61 -3.19 2.77
N ARG A 41 -5.05 -2.99 4.02
CA ARG A 41 -4.27 -2.25 5.03
C ARG A 41 -2.99 -2.99 5.39
N VAL A 42 -3.07 -4.30 5.59
CA VAL A 42 -1.91 -5.13 5.92
C VAL A 42 -0.91 -5.12 4.76
N THR A 43 -1.36 -5.42 3.55
CA THR A 43 -0.51 -5.46 2.35
C THR A 43 0.10 -4.09 2.04
N LEU A 44 -0.66 -3.00 2.21
CA LEU A 44 -0.13 -1.63 2.05
C LEU A 44 0.99 -1.36 3.05
N LYS A 45 0.80 -1.72 4.32
CA LYS A 45 1.82 -1.52 5.36
C LYS A 45 3.10 -2.29 5.02
N GLU A 46 2.97 -3.55 4.60
CA GLU A 46 4.11 -4.39 4.19
C GLU A 46 4.84 -3.80 2.98
N ALA A 47 4.11 -3.33 1.96
CA ALA A 47 4.71 -2.71 0.77
C ALA A 47 5.49 -1.44 1.10
N LEU A 48 4.93 -0.56 1.95
CA LEU A 48 5.60 0.66 2.40
C LEU A 48 6.85 0.34 3.24
N GLU A 49 6.77 -0.65 4.13
CA GLU A 49 7.92 -1.09 4.92
C GLU A 49 9.01 -1.70 4.06
N PHE A 50 8.65 -2.51 3.06
CA PHE A 50 9.58 -3.10 2.11
C PHE A 50 10.29 -2.01 1.29
N SER A 51 9.53 -1.09 0.68
CA SER A 51 10.08 -0.01 -0.14
C SER A 51 11.03 0.89 0.66
N ARG A 52 10.69 1.21 1.92
CA ARG A 52 11.58 1.95 2.81
C ARG A 52 12.88 1.21 3.08
N ARG A 53 12.84 -0.10 3.35
CA ARG A 53 14.05 -0.90 3.58
C ARG A 53 14.91 -0.97 2.33
N GLU A 54 14.30 -1.22 1.18
CA GLU A 54 15.00 -1.25 -0.10
C GLU A 54 15.72 0.07 -0.41
N ALA A 55 15.10 1.22 -0.12
CA ALA A 55 15.73 2.52 -0.29
C ALA A 55 16.94 2.73 0.64
N MET A 56 16.83 2.33 1.91
CA MET A 56 17.94 2.41 2.87
C MET A 56 19.08 1.47 2.48
N ASP A 57 18.77 0.23 2.09
CA ASP A 57 19.75 -0.75 1.65
C ASP A 57 20.49 -0.29 0.37
N ALA A 58 19.78 0.38 -0.54
CA ALA A 58 20.37 0.97 -1.74
C ALA A 58 21.25 2.19 -1.44
N ALA A 59 20.93 2.97 -0.41
CA ALA A 59 21.74 4.11 0.01
C ALA A 59 23.03 3.70 0.73
N VAL A 60 23.07 2.51 1.34
CA VAL A 60 24.21 1.91 2.06
C VAL A 60 24.61 2.67 3.33
N THR A 61 25.23 3.86 3.22
CA THR A 61 25.61 4.72 4.36
C THR A 61 25.52 6.20 3.99
N ASP A 62 25.58 7.08 5.01
CA ASP A 62 25.70 8.53 4.86
C ASP A 62 24.55 9.20 4.08
N TYR A 63 23.31 8.76 4.32
CA TYR A 63 22.10 9.35 3.74
C TYR A 63 21.36 10.25 4.74
N GLU A 64 20.55 11.16 4.19
CA GLU A 64 19.62 12.01 4.92
C GLU A 64 18.20 11.73 4.44
N GLU A 65 17.23 11.78 5.36
CA GLU A 65 15.81 11.69 5.04
C GLU A 65 15.19 13.08 5.11
N GLU A 66 14.54 13.53 4.03
CA GLU A 66 13.88 14.84 3.96
C GLU A 66 12.44 14.67 3.43
N LEU A 67 11.48 15.38 4.03
CA LEU A 67 10.09 15.32 3.60
C LEU A 67 9.89 16.15 2.33
N VAL A 68 9.47 15.49 1.24
CA VAL A 68 9.10 16.17 -0.01
C VAL A 68 7.58 16.24 -0.14
N THR A 69 7.06 17.43 -0.43
CA THR A 69 5.62 17.68 -0.68
C THR A 69 5.42 18.17 -2.12
N VAL A 70 4.34 17.70 -2.77
CA VAL A 70 3.95 18.10 -4.14
C VAL A 70 2.77 19.06 -4.10
#